data_AF-A0A358D6E4-F1
#
_entry.id   AF-A0A358D6E4-F1
#
_cell.length_a   1.000
_cell.length_b   1.000
_cell.length_c   1.000
_cell.angle_alpha   90.00
_cell.angle_beta   90.00
_cell.angle_gamma   90.00
#
_symmetry.space_group_name_H-M   'P 1'
#
loop_
_entity.id
_entity.type
_entity.pdbx_description
1 polymer ?
#
loop_
_entity_poly.entity_id
_entity_poly.type
_entity_poly.pdbx_seq_one_letter_code
_entity_poly.pdbx_strand_id
1 'polypeptide(L)' 'VPEGTELKVVWGEPNGGSKKASVEPHEQTEVRVVVSPVPYSTVARQTYHGGWRTGYKND' A
#
# COMPACT_ATOMS: atom_id res chain seq x y z
N VAL A 1 3.45 -14.54 -6.62
CA VAL A 1 3.07 -14.29 -5.20
C VAL A 1 1.57 -14.40 -5.10
N PRO A 2 1.00 -15.19 -4.17
CA PRO A 2 -0.45 -15.32 -4.02
C PRO A 2 -1.14 -14.00 -3.64
N GLU A 3 -2.42 -13.84 -4.01
CA GLU A 3 -3.27 -12.78 -3.45
C GLU A 3 -3.36 -12.90 -1.92
N GLY A 4 -3.48 -11.77 -1.22
CA GLY A 4 -3.46 -11.71 0.24
C GLY A 4 -2.07 -11.76 0.88
N THR A 5 -1.00 -12.00 0.12
CA THR A 5 0.37 -11.98 0.66
C THR A 5 0.76 -10.59 1.14
N GLU A 6 1.25 -10.47 2.37
CA GLU A 6 1.89 -9.24 2.86
C GLU A 6 3.32 -9.14 2.30
N LEU A 7 3.64 -8.00 1.68
CA LEU A 7 4.95 -7.64 1.17
C LEU A 7 5.38 -6.29 1.74
N LYS A 8 6.60 -5.87 1.42
CA LYS A 8 7.11 -4.52 1.69
C LYS A 8 7.49 -3.83 0.40
N VAL A 9 7.05 -2.59 0.24
CA VAL A 9 7.51 -1.68 -0.80
C VAL A 9 8.50 -0.71 -0.17
N VAL A 10 9.70 -0.61 -0.73
CA VAL A 10 10.62 0.47 -0.39
C VAL A 10 10.07 1.75 -1.04
N TRP A 11 9.56 2.64 -0.21
CA TRP A 11 8.98 3.92 -0.62
C TRP A 11 9.99 5.04 -0.47
N GLY A 12 10.09 5.90 -1.49
CA GLY A 12 11.13 6.90 -1.63
C GLY A 12 12.31 6.43 -2.48
N GLU A 13 13.09 7.40 -2.94
CA GLU A 13 14.31 7.20 -3.72
C GLU A 13 15.55 7.17 -2.80
N PRO A 14 16.61 6.43 -3.16
CA PRO A 14 17.81 6.31 -2.33
C PRO A 14 18.63 7.62 -2.31
N ASN A 15 19.60 7.70 -1.38
CA ASN A 15 20.58 8.80 -1.29
C ASN A 15 19.98 10.21 -1.14
N GLY A 16 18.85 10.34 -0.45
CA GLY A 16 18.21 11.64 -0.21
C GLY A 16 17.24 12.09 -1.31
N GLY A 17 17.01 11.28 -2.35
CA GLY A 17 16.19 11.64 -3.50
C GLY A 17 17.01 11.96 -4.76
N SER A 18 16.46 11.68 -5.94
CA SER A 18 17.07 12.09 -7.22
C SER A 18 16.88 13.58 -7.48
N LYS A 19 17.49 14.07 -8.57
CA LYS A 19 17.42 15.48 -8.98
C LYS A 19 16.14 15.86 -9.75
N LYS A 20 15.09 15.04 -9.69
CA LYS A 20 13.81 15.37 -10.35
C LYS A 20 13.19 16.57 -9.64
N ALA A 21 12.60 17.49 -10.41
CA ALA A 21 11.98 18.70 -9.87
C ALA A 21 10.81 18.41 -8.91
N SER A 22 10.21 17.21 -9.00
CA SER A 22 9.12 16.76 -8.13
C SER A 22 9.56 16.03 -6.87
N VAL A 23 10.88 15.95 -6.59
CA VAL A 23 11.43 15.18 -5.47
C VAL A 23 12.12 16.13 -4.49
N GLU A 24 11.55 16.23 -3.30
CA GLU A 24 12.16 16.88 -2.14
C GLU A 24 13.17 15.96 -1.44
N PRO A 25 14.09 16.50 -0.61
CA PRO A 25 14.96 15.69 0.23
C PRO A 25 14.16 14.80 1.20
N HIS A 26 14.43 13.49 1.18
CA HIS A 26 13.73 12.51 2.03
C HIS A 26 14.57 11.26 2.31
N GLU A 27 14.08 10.40 3.21
CA GLU A 27 14.65 9.08 3.49
C GLU A 27 13.68 7.97 3.07
N GLN A 28 14.22 6.78 2.78
CA GLN A 28 13.38 5.63 2.38
C GLN A 28 12.67 5.01 3.57
N THR A 29 11.50 4.42 3.31
CA THR A 29 10.73 3.66 4.29
C THR A 29 10.17 2.37 3.71
N GLU A 30 10.13 1.30 4.49
CA GLU A 30 9.50 0.04 4.09
C GLU A 30 8.00 0.06 4.44
N VAL A 31 7.15 0.19 3.43
CA VAL A 31 5.70 0.24 3.59
C VAL A 31 5.13 -1.17 3.42
N ARG A 32 4.38 -1.65 4.42
CA ARG A 32 3.62 -2.90 4.32
C ARG A 32 2.50 -2.77 3.29
N VAL A 33 2.39 -3.75 2.41
CA VAL A 33 1.34 -3.83 1.37
C VAL A 33 0.77 -5.23 1.29
N VAL A 34 -0.47 -5.37 0.82
CA VAL A 34 -1.13 -6.66 0.60
C VAL A 34 -1.40 -6.85 -0.88
N VAL A 35 -1.01 -7.99 -1.45
CA VAL A 35 -1.28 -8.34 -2.86
C VAL A 35 -2.79 -8.43 -3.07
N SER A 36 -3.32 -7.63 -3.99
CA SER A 36 -4.74 -7.55 -4.34
C SER A 36 -4.96 -7.80 -5.83
N PRO A 37 -6.13 -8.30 -6.25
CA PRO A 37 -6.49 -8.45 -7.65
C PRO A 37 -6.49 -7.12 -8.41
N VAL A 38 -6.31 -7.19 -9.71
CA VAL A 38 -6.53 -6.08 -10.65
C VAL A 38 -7.73 -6.46 -11.52
N PRO A 39 -8.85 -5.70 -11.46
CA PRO A 39 -8.99 -4.36 -10.92
C PRO A 39 -9.12 -4.28 -9.37
N TYR A 40 -8.47 -3.28 -8.78
CA TYR A 40 -8.49 -3.02 -7.32
C TYR A 40 -9.88 -2.71 -6.76
N SER A 41 -10.80 -2.26 -7.61
CA SER A 41 -12.14 -1.79 -7.21
C SER A 41 -12.98 -2.86 -6.49
N THR A 42 -12.73 -4.14 -6.72
CA THR A 42 -13.41 -5.23 -6.01
C THR A 42 -13.04 -5.25 -4.53
N VAL A 43 -11.74 -5.21 -4.20
CA VAL A 43 -11.26 -5.17 -2.81
C VAL A 43 -11.74 -3.90 -2.12
N ALA A 44 -11.51 -2.74 -2.75
CA ALA A 44 -11.89 -1.46 -2.17
C ALA A 44 -13.39 -1.40 -1.83
N ARG A 45 -14.27 -1.91 -2.70
CA ARG A 45 -15.72 -1.99 -2.45
C ARG A 45 -16.05 -2.92 -1.28
N GLN A 46 -15.40 -4.09 -1.21
CA GLN A 46 -15.65 -5.07 -0.14
C GLN A 46 -15.12 -4.62 1.22
N THR A 47 -14.03 -3.84 1.25
CA THR A 47 -13.40 -3.37 2.49
C THR A 47 -13.79 -1.95 2.87
N TYR A 48 -14.58 -1.24 2.05
CA TYR A 48 -15.08 0.08 2.39
C TYR A 48 -15.97 -0.03 3.64
N HIS A 49 -15.69 0.77 4.67
CA HIS A 49 -16.24 0.65 6.04
C HIS A 49 -15.75 -0.56 6.86
N GLY A 50 -14.82 -1.38 6.35
CA GLY A 50 -14.16 -2.43 7.10
C GLY A 50 -12.91 -1.90 7.82
N GLY A 51 -12.94 -1.87 9.14
CA GLY A 51 -11.79 -1.49 9.95
C GLY A 51 -11.96 -1.93 11.41
N TRP A 52 -10.87 -1.87 12.18
CA TRP A 52 -10.84 -2.26 13.60
C TRP A 52 -11.83 -1.48 14.48
N ARG A 53 -12.36 -0.34 13.99
CA ARG A 53 -13.38 0.47 14.67
C ARG A 53 -14.82 0.07 14.33
N THR A 54 -15.04 -0.63 13.22
CA THR A 54 -16.38 -0.91 12.67
C THR A 54 -16.73 -2.40 12.65
N GLY A 55 -15.76 -3.30 12.84
CA GLY A 55 -16.01 -4.73 13.07
C GLY A 55 -16.67 -5.46 11.89
N TYR A 56 -16.54 -4.94 10.66
CA TYR A 56 -17.20 -5.51 9.49
C TYR A 56 -16.61 -6.88 9.14
N LYS A 57 -17.45 -7.92 9.20
CA LYS A 57 -17.16 -9.26 8.71
C LYS A 57 -17.91 -9.44 7.41
N ASN A 58 -17.19 -9.76 6.34
CA ASN A 58 -17.78 -10.36 5.16
C ASN A 58 -17.71 -11.88 5.37
N ASP A 59 -18.87 -12.53 5.49
CA ASP A 59 -19.00 -13.98 5.49
C ASP A 59 -18.68 -14.57 4.10
#